data_AF-A0A8S4S6F3-F1
#
_entry.id   AF-A0A8S4S6F3-F1
#
_cell.length_a   1.000
_cell.length_b   1.000
_cell.length_c   1.000
_cell.angle_alpha   90.00
_cell.angle_beta   90.00
_cell.angle_gamma   90.00
#
_symmetry.space_group_name_H-M   'P 1'
#
loop_
_entity.id
_entity.type
_entity.pdbx_description
1 polymer ?
#
loop_
_entity_poly.entity_id
_entity_poly.type
_entity_poly.pdbx_seq_one_letter_code
_entity_poly.pdbx_strand_id
1 'polypeptide(L)' 'YTEQIIKERAAVLKQTKDSYEIESTINCGQSEELIVQAENELNLARKMLNWKPWEPLASKPPKGQWDWPPTKA' A
#
# COMPACT_ATOMS: atom_id res chain seq x y z
N TYR A 1 -9.06 2.12 -0.94
CA TYR A 1 -7.94 2.17 -1.92
C TYR A 1 -7.39 0.78 -2.21
N THR A 2 -6.95 0.00 -1.22
CA THR A 2 -6.43 -1.37 -1.41
C THR A 2 -7.39 -2.29 -2.20
N GLU A 3 -8.68 -2.29 -1.86
CA GLU A 3 -9.68 -3.10 -2.56
C GLU A 3 -9.74 -2.83 -4.09
N GLN A 4 -9.66 -1.56 -4.49
CA GLN A 4 -9.71 -1.18 -5.91
C GLN A 4 -8.51 -1.74 -6.66
N ILE A 5 -7.31 -1.53 -6.11
CA ILE A 5 -6.04 -1.99 -6.70
C ILE A 5 -6.05 -3.53 -6.86
N ILE A 6 -6.51 -4.25 -5.82
CA ILE A 6 -6.60 -5.71 -5.87
C ILE A 6 -7.60 -6.17 -6.94
N LYS A 7 -8.77 -5.52 -7.05
CA LYS A 7 -9.76 -5.87 -8.07
C LYS A 7 -9.26 -5.63 -9.48
N GLU A 8 -8.58 -4.51 -9.72
CA GLU A 8 -7.98 -4.18 -11.03
C GLU A 8 -6.93 -5.23 -11.41
N ARG A 9 -5.97 -5.51 -10.51
CA ARG A 9 -4.93 -6.53 -10.75
C ARG A 9 -5.52 -7.93 -10.95
N ALA A 10 -6.51 -8.30 -10.14
CA ALA A 10 -7.20 -9.58 -10.29
C ALA A 10 -8.01 -9.68 -11.59
N ALA A 11 -8.52 -8.57 -12.13
CA ALA A 11 -9.20 -8.54 -13.42
C ALA A 11 -8.23 -8.77 -14.57
N VAL A 12 -7.04 -8.15 -14.52
CA VAL A 12 -5.96 -8.37 -15.52
C VAL A 12 -5.54 -9.84 -15.54
N LEU A 13 -5.31 -10.44 -14.38
CA LEU A 13 -4.95 -11.87 -14.26
C LEU A 13 -6.04 -12.84 -14.77
N LYS A 14 -7.32 -12.42 -14.76
CA LYS A 14 -8.42 -13.23 -15.30
C LYS A 14 -8.55 -13.12 -16.81
N GLN A 15 -8.15 -11.99 -17.39
CA GLN A 15 -8.25 -11.74 -18.82
C GLN A 15 -7.07 -12.33 -19.60
N THR A 16 -5.88 -12.30 -18.99
CA THR A 16 -4.64 -12.67 -19.65
C THR A 16 -3.93 -13.80 -18.91
N LYS A 17 -3.40 -14.78 -19.66
CA LYS A 17 -2.62 -15.92 -19.13
C LYS A 17 -1.12 -15.81 -19.38
N ASP A 18 -0.70 -14.90 -20.26
CA ASP A 18 0.71 -14.69 -20.57
C ASP A 18 1.36 -13.78 -19.52
N SER A 19 2.51 -14.19 -18.99
CA SER A 19 3.21 -13.48 -17.93
C SER A 19 3.73 -12.12 -18.41
N TYR A 20 4.19 -12.03 -19.65
CA TYR A 20 4.75 -10.80 -20.20
C TYR A 20 3.68 -9.72 -20.41
N GLU A 21 2.50 -10.10 -20.91
CA GLU A 21 1.38 -9.17 -21.04
C GLU A 21 0.86 -8.69 -19.67
N ILE A 22 0.85 -9.55 -18.66
CA ILE A 22 0.48 -9.18 -17.28
C ILE A 22 1.47 -8.15 -16.73
N GLU A 23 2.77 -8.38 -16.88
CA GLU A 23 3.84 -7.48 -16.42
C GLU A 23 3.74 -6.12 -17.11
N SER A 24 3.52 -6.10 -18.43
CA SER A 24 3.35 -4.88 -19.21
C SER A 24 2.10 -4.09 -18.79
N THR A 25 0.99 -4.79 -18.53
CA THR A 25 -0.29 -4.16 -18.15
C THR A 25 -0.25 -3.60 -16.72
N ILE A 26 0.29 -4.37 -15.77
CA ILE A 26 0.37 -3.95 -14.35
C ILE A 26 1.53 -2.96 -14.15
N ASN A 27 2.58 -3.05 -14.97
CA ASN A 27 3.75 -2.17 -14.98
C ASN A 27 4.36 -1.94 -13.59
N CYS A 28 4.56 -3.02 -12.83
CA CYS A 28 5.02 -2.98 -11.44
C CYS A 28 6.09 -4.04 -11.16
N GLY A 29 7.04 -4.19 -12.09
CA GLY A 29 8.12 -5.17 -11.98
C GLY A 29 7.76 -6.52 -12.59
N GLN A 30 8.48 -7.56 -12.17
CA GLN A 30 8.29 -8.94 -12.64
C GLN A 30 7.14 -9.64 -11.90
N SER A 31 6.62 -10.70 -12.50
CA SER A 31 5.54 -11.51 -11.93
C SER A 31 5.87 -12.07 -10.53
N GLU A 32 7.13 -12.43 -10.28
CA GLU A 32 7.61 -12.92 -8.99
C GLU A 32 7.53 -11.83 -7.91
N GLU A 33 7.90 -10.59 -8.25
CA GLU A 33 7.80 -9.44 -7.34
C GLU A 33 6.34 -9.12 -7.01
N LEU A 34 5.43 -9.30 -7.98
CA LEU A 34 3.99 -9.12 -7.76
C LEU A 34 3.42 -10.14 -6.76
N ILE A 35 3.89 -11.38 -6.78
CA ILE A 35 3.48 -12.40 -5.80
C ILE A 35 3.96 -12.01 -4.40
N VAL A 36 5.24 -11.61 -4.27
CA VAL A 36 5.80 -11.15 -3.00
C VAL A 36 5.07 -9.89 -2.50
N GLN A 37 4.71 -8.97 -3.39
CA GLN A 37 3.93 -7.78 -3.03
C GLN A 37 2.55 -8.17 -2.50
N ALA A 38 1.87 -9.13 -3.14
CA ALA A 38 0.56 -9.61 -2.71
C ALA A 38 0.61 -10.28 -1.33
N GLU A 39 1.64 -11.08 -1.04
CA GLU A 39 1.86 -11.67 0.27
C GLU A 39 2.11 -10.61 1.35
N ASN A 40 2.93 -9.61 1.04
CA ASN A 40 3.21 -8.49 1.94
C ASN A 40 1.96 -7.65 2.21
N GLU A 41 1.14 -7.39 1.18
CA GLU A 41 -0.13 -6.67 1.31
C GLU A 41 -1.13 -7.45 2.18
N LEU A 42 -1.23 -8.76 2.00
CA LEU A 42 -2.07 -9.62 2.84
C LEU A 42 -1.64 -9.57 4.32
N ASN A 43 -0.34 -9.65 4.57
CA ASN A 43 0.21 -9.55 5.91
C ASN A 43 -0.01 -8.14 6.52
N LEU A 44 0.12 -7.09 5.71
CA LEU A 44 -0.16 -5.72 6.13
C LEU A 44 -1.65 -5.56 6.49
N ALA A 45 -2.57 -6.03 5.64
CA ALA A 45 -4.01 -5.94 5.88
C ALA A 45 -4.41 -6.60 7.21
N ARG A 46 -3.84 -7.78 7.51
CA ARG A 46 -4.04 -8.45 8.81
C ARG A 46 -3.51 -7.63 9.99
N LYS A 47 -2.34 -7.00 9.85
CA LYS A 47 -1.77 -6.12 10.89
C LYS A 47 -2.59 -4.83 11.08
N MET A 48 -3.12 -4.27 10.00
CA MET A 48 -3.96 -3.06 10.05
C MET A 48 -5.23 -3.27 10.88
N LEU A 49 -5.77 -4.49 10.93
CA LEU A 49 -6.90 -4.82 11.82
C LEU A 49 -6.56 -4.63 13.29
N ASN A 50 -5.33 -4.94 13.68
CA ASN A 50 -4.85 -4.76 15.06
C ASN A 50 -4.47 -3.29 15.34
N TRP A 51 -3.87 -2.61 14.37
CA TRP A 51 -3.40 -1.23 14.53
C TRP A 51 -4.51 -0.18 14.47
N LYS A 52 -5.60 -0.48 13.76
CA LYS A 52 -6.75 0.42 13.56
C LYS A 52 -6.35 1.86 13.17
N PRO A 53 -5.54 2.04 12.11
CA PRO A 53 -5.01 3.36 11.73
C PRO A 53 -6.09 4.36 11.28
N TRP A 54 -7.32 3.90 11.06
CA TRP A 54 -8.47 4.75 10.73
C TRP A 54 -9.06 5.45 11.95
N GLU A 55 -8.64 5.08 13.17
CA GLU A 55 -9.03 5.80 14.37
C GLU A 55 -8.36 7.20 14.41
N PRO A 56 -8.98 8.17 15.09
CA PRO A 56 -8.38 9.49 15.25
C PRO A 56 -7.00 9.42 15.91
N LEU A 57 -6.19 10.43 15.64
CA LEU A 57 -4.82 10.52 16.15
C LEU A 57 -4.77 10.29 17.66
N ALA A 58 -3.99 9.28 18.09
CA ALA A 58 -3.91 8.88 19.49
C ALA A 58 -3.38 9.98 20.42
N SER A 59 -2.51 10.86 19.92
CA SER A 59 -2.00 12.02 20.66
C SER A 59 -1.76 13.20 19.72
N LYS A 60 -2.13 14.39 20.15
CA LYS A 60 -1.84 15.63 19.42
C LYS A 60 -0.35 15.97 19.58
N PRO A 61 0.33 16.44 18.53
CA PRO A 61 1.72 16.83 18.64
C PRO A 61 1.87 18.03 19.59
N PRO A 62 2.99 18.13 20.33
CA PRO A 62 3.33 19.32 21.10
C PRO A 62 3.39 20.57 20.22
N LYS A 63 3.11 21.75 20.81
CA LYS A 63 3.22 23.03 20.11
C LYS A 63 4.67 23.24 19.65
N GLY A 64 4.87 23.50 18.36
CA GLY A 64 6.21 23.69 17.76
C GLY A 64 6.91 22.41 17.28
N GLN A 65 6.33 21.22 17.47
CA GLN A 65 6.94 19.94 17.05
C GLN A 65 7.26 19.86 15.55
N TRP A 66 6.40 20.48 14.73
CA TRP A 66 6.49 20.45 13.27
C TRP A 66 6.87 21.81 12.66
N ASP A 67 7.27 22.78 13.48
CA ASP A 67 7.68 24.10 12.99
C ASP A 67 9.12 24.02 12.49
N TRP A 68 9.29 24.20 11.18
CA TRP A 68 10.61 24.26 10.55
C TRP A 68 10.73 25.48 9.61
N PRO A 69 11.79 26.29 9.72
CA PRO A 69 12.92 26.21 10.66
C PRO A 69 12.54 26.58 12.10
N PRO A 70 13.27 26.10 13.12
CA PRO A 70 12.98 26.41 14.51
C PRO A 70 13.07 27.92 14.72
N THR A 71 12.00 28.52 15.27
CA THR A 71 12.05 29.92 15.70
C THR A 71 13.20 30.07 16.68
N LYS A 72 14.11 31.02 16.41
CA LYS A 72 15.31 31.23 17.24
C LYS A 72 14.89 31.33 18.70
N ALA A 73 15.52 30.49 19.54
CA ALA A 73 15.40 30.53 20.99
C ALA A 73 15.71 31.92 21.55
#